data_AF-A0A5F5XDM6-F1
#
_entry.id   AF-A0A5F5XDM6-F1
#
_cell.length_a   1.000
_cell.length_b   1.000
_cell.length_c   1.000
_cell.angle_alpha   90.00
_cell.angle_beta   90.00
_cell.angle_gamma   90.00
#
_symmetry.space_group_name_H-M   'P 1'
#
loop_
_entity.id
_entity.type
_entity.pdbx_description
1 polymer ?
#
loop_
_entity_poly.entity_id
_entity_poly.type
_entity_poly.pdbx_seq_one_letter_code
_entity_poly.pdbx_strand_id
1 'polypeptide(L)'
;MHRRAYFLLERDFQELKENNFKGITAFPVSEDLMEWGASIQGLQNTVWQGLFFQLTINFTSEYNLVPPVVKFLTIPFHPNVDQNTGRACIDFLDDPAKWNTSYTLSSILFTLQVMLSNPVLENPVNLEAAQMLIKDESLYKQIVLRFFNQPSQLRDDRPESLKDPDKFIRSTKAVSFNDYYKTWSGIATSKATEYYRSPCKSPGLQSS
;
A
#
# COMPACT_ATOMS: atom_id res chain seq x y z
N MET A 1 6.99 -17.00 17.54
CA MET A 1 7.78 -16.26 16.53
C MET A 1 8.64 -17.26 15.76
N HIS A 2 8.38 -17.46 14.47
CA HIS A 2 9.12 -18.41 13.63
C HIS A 2 10.47 -17.82 13.26
N ARG A 3 11.49 -18.10 14.08
CA ARG A 3 12.77 -17.39 14.10
C ARG A 3 13.50 -17.37 12.75
N ARG A 4 13.43 -18.46 11.96
CA ARG A 4 14.10 -18.55 10.66
C ARG A 4 13.44 -17.64 9.61
N ALA A 5 12.16 -17.83 9.37
CA ALA A 5 11.42 -17.08 8.35
C ALA A 5 11.46 -15.58 8.61
N TYR A 6 11.30 -15.16 9.87
CA TYR A 6 11.42 -13.76 10.29
C TYR A 6 12.77 -13.14 9.89
N PHE A 7 13.90 -13.76 10.24
CA PHE A 7 15.22 -13.20 9.92
C PHE A 7 15.53 -13.20 8.42
N LEU A 8 14.99 -14.18 7.67
CA LEU A 8 15.11 -14.17 6.21
C LEU A 8 14.34 -12.99 5.62
N LEU A 9 13.10 -12.74 6.07
CA LEU A 9 12.29 -11.63 5.59
C LEU A 9 12.85 -10.26 6.00
N GLU A 10 13.43 -10.16 7.20
CA GLU A 10 14.15 -8.95 7.62
C GLU A 10 15.34 -8.66 6.71
N ARG A 11 16.14 -9.68 6.38
CA ARG A 11 17.25 -9.56 5.43
C ARG A 11 16.75 -9.16 4.03
N ASP A 12 15.75 -9.85 3.52
CA ASP A 12 15.21 -9.60 2.18
C ASP A 12 14.59 -8.19 2.08
N PHE A 13 14.06 -7.66 3.18
CA PHE A 13 13.57 -6.29 3.21
C PHE A 13 14.69 -5.25 3.13
N GLN A 14 15.84 -5.52 3.76
CA GLN A 14 17.02 -4.66 3.58
C GLN A 14 17.55 -4.75 2.15
N GLU A 15 17.64 -5.95 1.60
CA GLU A 15 18.03 -6.17 0.20
C GLU A 15 17.13 -5.39 -0.76
N LEU A 16 15.80 -5.41 -0.55
CA LEU A 16 14.85 -4.66 -1.36
C LEU A 16 15.13 -3.14 -1.32
N LYS A 17 15.43 -2.60 -0.13
CA LYS A 17 15.77 -1.18 0.05
C LYS A 17 17.08 -0.82 -0.63
N GLU A 18 18.08 -1.70 -0.55
CA GLU A 18 19.39 -1.52 -1.17
C GLU A 18 19.33 -1.57 -2.70
N ASN A 19 18.56 -2.52 -3.25
CA ASN A 19 18.36 -2.67 -4.69
C ASN A 19 17.66 -1.46 -5.31
N ASN A 20 16.78 -0.78 -4.55
CA ASN A 20 16.06 0.42 -4.96
C ASN A 20 15.41 0.29 -6.35
N PHE A 21 14.67 -0.81 -6.57
CA PHE A 21 14.01 -1.07 -7.84
C PHE A 21 13.00 0.03 -8.17
N LYS A 22 13.16 0.64 -9.34
CA LYS A 22 12.29 1.72 -9.79
C LYS A 22 10.85 1.22 -9.93
N GLY A 23 9.94 1.90 -9.24
CA GLY A 23 8.50 1.60 -9.31
C GLY A 23 8.08 0.37 -8.51
N ILE A 24 8.96 -0.22 -7.69
CA ILE A 24 8.58 -1.28 -6.75
C ILE A 24 8.71 -0.74 -5.32
N THR A 25 7.67 -0.94 -4.54
CA THR A 25 7.67 -0.65 -3.10
C THR A 25 6.99 -1.79 -2.36
N ALA A 26 7.48 -2.10 -1.16
CA ALA A 26 6.84 -3.07 -0.28
C ALA A 26 7.04 -2.69 1.19
N PHE A 27 6.10 -3.08 2.03
CA PHE A 27 6.12 -2.82 3.46
C PHE A 27 5.45 -3.98 4.21
N PRO A 28 5.96 -4.35 5.40
CA PRO A 28 5.30 -5.32 6.25
C PRO A 28 4.00 -4.73 6.80
N VAL A 29 2.95 -5.55 6.84
CA VAL A 29 1.63 -5.22 7.40
C VAL A 29 1.49 -5.79 8.82
N SER A 30 2.16 -6.91 9.10
CA SER A 30 2.17 -7.57 10.40
C SER A 30 3.52 -7.44 11.12
N GLU A 31 3.49 -7.50 12.45
CA GLU A 31 4.69 -7.44 13.30
C GLU A 31 5.61 -8.66 13.13
N ASP A 32 5.03 -9.81 12.79
CA ASP A 32 5.78 -11.05 12.54
C ASP A 32 6.40 -11.12 11.14
N LEU A 33 6.21 -10.06 10.33
CA LEU A 33 6.68 -9.93 8.95
C LEU A 33 6.12 -10.99 8.00
N MET A 34 5.04 -11.71 8.34
CA MET A 34 4.47 -12.72 7.45
C MET A 34 3.52 -12.13 6.41
N GLU A 35 2.95 -10.95 6.67
CA GLU A 35 2.04 -10.26 5.77
C GLU A 35 2.67 -8.98 5.23
N TRP A 36 2.59 -8.78 3.91
CA TRP A 36 3.18 -7.63 3.23
C TRP A 36 2.20 -7.00 2.27
N GLY A 37 2.24 -5.68 2.22
CA GLY A 37 1.68 -4.88 1.15
C GLY A 37 2.79 -4.49 0.17
N ALA A 38 2.49 -4.54 -1.12
CA ALA A 38 3.40 -4.06 -2.15
C ALA A 38 2.67 -3.24 -3.21
N SER A 39 3.42 -2.39 -3.90
CA SER A 39 2.97 -1.66 -5.07
C SER A 39 4.01 -1.75 -6.17
N ILE A 40 3.58 -2.19 -7.35
CA ILE A 40 4.40 -2.30 -8.55
C ILE A 40 3.88 -1.35 -9.60
N GLN A 41 4.76 -0.53 -10.17
CA GLN A 41 4.50 0.30 -11.32
C GLN A 41 4.81 -0.48 -12.60
N GLY A 42 3.93 -0.39 -13.59
CA GLY A 42 4.18 -0.97 -14.91
C GLY A 42 5.40 -0.34 -15.59
N LEU A 43 6.15 -1.15 -16.34
CA LEU A 43 7.38 -0.73 -16.99
C LEU A 43 7.13 0.31 -18.08
N GLN A 44 8.16 1.11 -18.37
CA GLN A 44 8.14 2.07 -19.47
C GLN A 44 8.03 1.36 -20.82
N ASN A 45 7.43 2.03 -21.80
CA ASN A 45 7.18 1.54 -23.15
C ASN A 45 6.27 0.31 -23.21
N THR A 46 5.43 0.12 -22.20
CA THR A 46 4.41 -0.95 -22.15
C THR A 46 3.02 -0.36 -22.03
N VAL A 47 1.98 -1.17 -22.25
CA VAL A 47 0.58 -0.76 -22.00
C VAL A 47 0.31 -0.42 -20.54
N TRP A 48 1.21 -0.85 -19.65
CA TRP A 48 1.12 -0.65 -18.20
C TRP A 48 1.88 0.59 -17.70
N GLN A 49 2.55 1.33 -18.59
CA GLN A 49 3.32 2.50 -18.20
C GLN A 49 2.46 3.51 -17.43
N GLY A 50 2.94 3.91 -16.26
CA GLY A 50 2.27 4.89 -15.40
C GLY A 50 1.14 4.30 -14.53
N LEU A 51 0.80 3.02 -14.71
CA LEU A 51 -0.17 2.31 -13.88
C LEU A 51 0.51 1.70 -12.64
N PHE A 52 -0.22 1.65 -11.54
CA PHE A 52 0.23 1.11 -10.26
C PHE A 52 -0.69 -0.04 -9.84
N PHE A 53 -0.06 -1.13 -9.41
CA PHE A 53 -0.74 -2.36 -8.99
C PHE A 53 -0.42 -2.63 -7.54
N GLN A 54 -1.45 -2.64 -6.70
CA GLN A 54 -1.32 -3.02 -5.30
C GLN A 54 -1.38 -4.55 -5.17
N LEU A 55 -0.54 -5.11 -4.32
CA LEU A 55 -0.45 -6.54 -4.05
C LEU A 55 -0.43 -6.82 -2.55
N THR A 56 -0.88 -8.02 -2.21
CA THR A 56 -0.62 -8.66 -0.91
C THR A 56 0.31 -9.84 -1.10
N ILE A 57 1.27 -10.01 -0.20
CA ILE A 57 2.17 -11.15 -0.16
C ILE A 57 2.11 -11.76 1.23
N ASN A 58 1.70 -13.03 1.29
CA ASN A 58 1.53 -13.75 2.54
C ASN A 58 2.53 -14.90 2.59
N PHE A 59 3.50 -14.78 3.49
CA PHE A 59 4.48 -15.81 3.81
C PHE A 59 3.94 -16.75 4.88
N THR A 60 4.57 -17.92 5.01
CA THR A 60 4.31 -18.86 6.10
C THR A 60 5.56 -19.05 6.94
N SER A 61 5.42 -19.72 8.08
CA SER A 61 6.55 -20.13 8.92
C SER A 61 7.58 -21.01 8.22
N GLU A 62 7.22 -21.60 7.08
CA GLU A 62 8.08 -22.48 6.28
C GLU A 62 8.94 -21.71 5.27
N TYR A 63 8.79 -20.39 5.17
CA TYR A 63 9.67 -19.55 4.37
C TYR A 63 11.15 -19.76 4.78
N ASN A 64 12.09 -20.02 3.87
CA ASN A 64 12.06 -19.97 2.40
C ASN A 64 11.95 -21.33 1.69
N LEU A 65 11.44 -22.37 2.36
CA LEU A 65 11.25 -23.69 1.75
C LEU A 65 10.00 -23.76 0.88
N VAL A 66 9.00 -22.93 1.18
CA VAL A 66 7.73 -22.82 0.45
C VAL A 66 7.57 -21.39 -0.06
N PRO A 67 7.04 -21.19 -1.27
CA PRO A 67 6.75 -19.86 -1.81
C PRO A 67 5.67 -19.13 -0.99
N PRO A 68 5.67 -17.78 -0.97
CA PRO A 68 4.54 -17.03 -0.45
C PRO A 68 3.35 -17.07 -1.42
N VAL A 69 2.17 -16.76 -0.89
CA VAL A 69 0.99 -16.51 -1.71
C VAL A 69 0.96 -15.04 -2.12
N VAL A 70 0.97 -14.77 -3.42
CA VAL A 70 0.89 -13.41 -3.98
C VAL A 70 -0.46 -13.18 -4.65
N LYS A 71 -1.08 -12.03 -4.37
CA LYS A 71 -2.33 -11.61 -5.02
C LYS A 71 -2.29 -10.13 -5.37
N PHE A 72 -2.79 -9.79 -6.55
CA PHE A 72 -3.12 -8.43 -6.94
C PHE A 72 -4.43 -8.00 -6.26
N LEU A 73 -4.39 -6.89 -5.53
CA LEU A 73 -5.59 -6.21 -5.03
C LEU A 73 -6.26 -5.43 -6.17
N THR A 74 -5.45 -4.75 -6.98
CA THR A 74 -5.90 -4.13 -8.22
C THR A 74 -5.74 -5.16 -9.34
N ILE A 75 -6.76 -5.99 -9.56
CA ILE A 75 -6.70 -7.11 -10.50
C ILE A 75 -6.53 -6.57 -11.93
N PRO A 76 -5.37 -6.76 -12.59
CA PRO A 76 -5.18 -6.34 -13.97
C PRO A 76 -5.97 -7.26 -14.92
N PHE A 77 -6.47 -6.68 -16.01
CA PHE A 77 -6.91 -7.46 -17.16
C PHE A 77 -5.66 -7.99 -17.89
N HIS A 78 -5.10 -9.10 -17.41
CA HIS A 78 -3.80 -9.63 -17.86
C HIS A 78 -3.89 -11.15 -18.10
N PRO A 79 -3.26 -11.69 -19.17
CA PRO A 79 -3.29 -13.13 -19.50
C PRO A 79 -2.91 -14.07 -18.36
N ASN A 80 -1.92 -13.69 -17.54
CA ASN A 80 -1.39 -14.50 -16.44
C ASN A 80 -1.92 -14.12 -15.05
N VAL A 81 -3.02 -13.39 -14.95
CA VAL A 81 -3.64 -13.06 -13.66
C VAL A 81 -5.08 -13.54 -13.61
N ASP A 82 -5.40 -14.34 -12.60
CA ASP A 82 -6.76 -14.81 -12.35
C ASP A 82 -7.69 -13.63 -12.05
N GLN A 83 -8.78 -13.51 -12.82
CA GLN A 83 -9.70 -12.38 -12.73
C GLN A 83 -10.57 -12.39 -11.48
N ASN A 84 -10.72 -13.54 -10.82
CA ASN A 84 -11.57 -13.69 -9.63
C ASN A 84 -10.75 -13.55 -8.34
N THR A 85 -9.55 -14.14 -8.31
CA THR A 85 -8.72 -14.21 -7.10
C THR A 85 -7.56 -13.22 -7.10
N GLY A 86 -7.25 -12.61 -8.24
CA GLY A 86 -6.06 -11.76 -8.42
C GLY A 86 -4.74 -12.51 -8.31
N ARG A 87 -4.75 -13.84 -8.36
CA ARG A 87 -3.51 -14.64 -8.25
C ARG A 87 -2.72 -14.50 -9.53
N ALA A 88 -1.44 -14.15 -9.38
CA ALA A 88 -0.49 -14.15 -10.48
C ALA A 88 -0.04 -15.58 -10.73
N CYS A 89 -0.17 -16.05 -11.97
CA CYS A 89 0.33 -17.36 -12.36
C CYS A 89 1.77 -17.24 -12.83
N ILE A 90 2.67 -17.50 -11.88
CA ILE A 90 4.12 -17.51 -12.06
C ILE A 90 4.60 -18.90 -11.69
N ASP A 91 5.39 -19.49 -12.56
CA ASP A 91 5.72 -20.91 -12.48
C ASP A 91 6.40 -21.32 -11.18
N PHE A 92 7.37 -20.54 -10.67
CA PHE A 92 8.03 -20.85 -9.41
C PHE A 92 7.16 -20.58 -8.16
N LEU A 93 6.08 -19.81 -8.28
CA LEU A 93 5.13 -19.58 -7.18
C LEU A 93 4.07 -20.67 -7.11
N ASP A 94 3.69 -21.25 -8.27
CA ASP A 94 2.61 -22.25 -8.35
C ASP A 94 3.12 -23.71 -8.41
N ASP A 95 4.35 -23.95 -8.88
CA ASP A 95 4.97 -25.28 -8.95
C ASP A 95 6.06 -25.45 -7.88
N PRO A 96 5.82 -26.26 -6.83
CA PRO A 96 6.82 -26.52 -5.79
C PRO A 96 8.15 -27.08 -6.31
N ALA A 97 8.16 -27.75 -7.48
CA ALA A 97 9.40 -28.28 -8.06
C ALA A 97 10.27 -27.17 -8.68
N LYS A 98 9.68 -26.01 -9.00
CA LYS A 98 10.37 -24.85 -9.56
C LYS A 98 10.73 -23.80 -8.52
N TRP A 99 10.15 -23.88 -7.32
CA TRP A 99 10.53 -23.01 -6.21
C TRP A 99 11.99 -23.24 -5.83
N ASN A 100 12.76 -22.15 -5.79
CA ASN A 100 14.13 -22.14 -5.31
C ASN A 100 14.23 -21.31 -4.05
N THR A 101 14.90 -21.84 -3.03
CA THR A 101 15.20 -21.13 -1.77
C THR A 101 16.02 -19.85 -1.97
N SER A 102 16.63 -19.63 -3.14
CA SER A 102 17.29 -18.37 -3.50
C SER A 102 16.32 -17.24 -3.88
N TYR A 103 15.03 -17.51 -4.11
CA TYR A 103 14.05 -16.48 -4.39
C TYR A 103 13.73 -15.67 -3.13
N THR A 104 14.07 -14.39 -3.17
CA THR A 104 13.82 -13.39 -2.13
C THR A 104 12.62 -12.51 -2.47
N LEU A 105 12.14 -11.71 -1.51
CA LEU A 105 11.09 -10.70 -1.73
C LEU A 105 11.39 -9.81 -2.96
N SER A 106 12.63 -9.36 -3.10
CA SER A 106 13.14 -8.62 -4.25
C SER A 106 12.89 -9.35 -5.58
N SER A 107 13.32 -10.61 -5.67
CA SER A 107 13.21 -11.39 -6.90
C SER A 107 11.75 -11.63 -7.30
N ILE A 108 10.87 -11.89 -6.33
CA ILE A 108 9.44 -12.11 -6.54
C ILE A 108 8.80 -10.85 -7.13
N LEU A 109 9.00 -9.69 -6.49
CA LEU A 109 8.44 -8.42 -6.93
C LEU A 109 8.97 -7.99 -8.29
N PHE A 110 10.27 -8.17 -8.53
CA PHE A 110 10.88 -7.88 -9.81
C PHE A 110 10.30 -8.76 -10.93
N THR A 111 10.18 -10.07 -10.70
CA THR A 111 9.55 -10.97 -11.67
C THR A 111 8.11 -10.58 -11.95
N LEU A 112 7.32 -10.21 -10.95
CA LEU A 112 5.94 -9.74 -11.14
C LEU A 112 5.89 -8.48 -12.03
N GLN A 113 6.79 -7.52 -11.81
CA GLN A 113 6.88 -6.31 -12.64
C GLN A 113 7.22 -6.64 -14.11
N VAL A 114 8.18 -7.55 -14.32
CA VAL A 114 8.57 -8.00 -15.66
C VAL A 114 7.44 -8.80 -16.32
N MET A 115 6.76 -9.67 -15.57
CA MET A 115 5.66 -10.51 -16.06
C MET A 115 4.51 -9.67 -16.59
N LEU A 116 4.12 -8.58 -15.90
CA LEU A 116 3.09 -7.65 -16.41
C LEU A 116 3.39 -7.21 -17.84
N SER A 117 4.67 -6.99 -18.16
CA SER A 117 5.10 -6.48 -19.46
C SER A 117 5.32 -7.57 -20.51
N ASN A 118 5.44 -8.83 -20.08
CA ASN A 118 5.79 -9.97 -20.92
C ASN A 118 4.83 -11.13 -20.62
N PRO A 119 3.58 -11.06 -21.10
CA PRO A 119 2.59 -12.09 -20.84
C PRO A 119 2.99 -13.43 -21.49
N VAL A 120 2.77 -14.52 -20.75
CA VAL A 120 2.95 -15.90 -21.23
C VAL A 120 1.63 -16.37 -21.84
N LEU A 121 1.62 -16.66 -23.14
CA LEU A 121 0.39 -16.90 -23.92
C LEU A 121 0.10 -18.38 -24.18
N GLU A 122 1.05 -19.26 -23.87
CA GLU A 122 0.93 -20.71 -24.11
C GLU A 122 -0.16 -21.34 -23.23
N ASN A 123 -0.26 -20.90 -21.96
CA ASN A 123 -1.26 -21.36 -21.00
C ASN A 123 -1.77 -20.18 -20.14
N PRO A 124 -2.56 -19.26 -20.73
CA PRO A 124 -3.04 -18.11 -20.01
C PRO A 124 -4.20 -18.48 -19.10
N VAL A 125 -4.23 -17.90 -17.90
CA VAL A 125 -5.33 -18.06 -16.95
C VAL A 125 -6.52 -17.20 -17.34
N ASN A 126 -6.26 -16.00 -17.85
CA ASN A 126 -7.28 -15.16 -18.47
C ASN A 126 -7.23 -15.35 -20.00
N LEU A 127 -8.05 -16.29 -20.49
CA LEU A 127 -8.19 -16.59 -21.91
C LEU A 127 -8.66 -15.38 -22.72
N GLU A 128 -9.54 -14.55 -22.16
CA GLU A 128 -10.10 -13.38 -22.86
C GLU A 128 -9.01 -12.33 -23.10
N ALA A 129 -8.22 -12.01 -22.07
CA ALA A 129 -7.09 -11.10 -22.20
C ALA A 129 -6.06 -11.61 -23.21
N ALA A 130 -5.75 -12.91 -23.18
CA ALA A 130 -4.81 -13.51 -24.12
C ALA A 130 -5.31 -13.46 -25.57
N GLN A 131 -6.56 -13.88 -25.82
CA GLN A 131 -7.17 -13.85 -27.14
C GLN A 131 -7.24 -12.43 -27.71
N MET A 132 -7.59 -11.46 -26.87
CA MET A 132 -7.65 -10.06 -27.28
C MET A 132 -6.27 -9.51 -27.61
N LEU A 133 -5.27 -9.78 -26.77
CA LEU A 133 -3.89 -9.37 -27.02
C LEU A 133 -3.36 -9.95 -28.34
N ILE A 134 -3.64 -11.22 -28.63
CA ILE A 134 -3.23 -11.89 -29.88
C ILE A 134 -3.96 -11.30 -31.10
N LYS A 135 -5.26 -11.04 -30.97
CA LYS A 135 -6.10 -10.63 -32.10
C LYS A 135 -5.98 -9.15 -32.43
N ASP A 136 -5.95 -8.30 -31.41
CA ASP A 136 -5.91 -6.85 -31.54
C ASP A 136 -5.27 -6.21 -30.30
N GLU A 137 -3.94 -6.09 -30.34
CA GLU A 137 -3.15 -5.43 -29.30
C GLU A 137 -3.58 -3.96 -29.07
N SER A 138 -4.04 -3.27 -30.12
CA SER A 138 -4.47 -1.87 -30.02
C SER A 138 -5.75 -1.74 -29.20
N LEU A 139 -6.72 -2.63 -29.43
CA LEU A 139 -7.94 -2.72 -28.63
C LEU A 139 -7.63 -3.13 -27.19
N TYR A 140 -6.77 -4.13 -27.00
CA TYR A 140 -6.32 -4.54 -25.67
C TYR A 140 -5.73 -3.36 -24.88
N LYS A 141 -4.85 -2.58 -25.51
CA LYS A 141 -4.28 -1.36 -24.90
C LYS A 141 -5.34 -0.33 -24.54
N GLN A 142 -6.34 -0.11 -25.40
CA GLN A 142 -7.44 0.83 -25.11
C GLN A 142 -8.27 0.37 -23.90
N ILE A 143 -8.56 -0.93 -23.81
CA ILE A 143 -9.30 -1.50 -22.68
C ILE A 143 -8.51 -1.35 -21.38
N VAL A 144 -7.22 -1.73 -21.38
CA VAL A 144 -6.35 -1.56 -20.21
C VAL A 144 -6.35 -0.09 -19.76
N LEU A 145 -6.07 0.86 -20.66
CA LEU A 145 -6.06 2.28 -20.29
C LEU A 145 -7.43 2.76 -19.78
N ARG A 146 -8.54 2.26 -20.35
CA ARG A 146 -9.89 2.61 -19.90
C ARG A 146 -10.17 2.11 -18.49
N PHE A 147 -9.77 0.89 -18.16
CA PHE A 147 -9.97 0.31 -16.82
C PHE A 147 -9.32 1.18 -15.73
N PHE A 148 -8.14 1.73 -15.99
CA PHE A 148 -7.40 2.53 -15.00
C PHE A 148 -7.72 4.03 -15.02
N ASN A 149 -8.25 4.55 -16.13
CA ASN A 149 -8.69 5.94 -16.23
C ASN A 149 -10.14 6.15 -15.75
N GLN A 150 -10.88 5.08 -15.46
CA GLN A 150 -12.17 5.23 -14.80
C GLN A 150 -11.93 5.56 -13.32
N PRO A 151 -12.53 6.64 -12.79
CA PRO A 151 -12.53 6.86 -11.35
C PRO A 151 -13.17 5.63 -10.73
N SER A 152 -12.39 4.92 -9.89
CA SER A 152 -12.89 3.79 -9.13
C SER A 152 -14.17 4.22 -8.44
N GLN A 153 -15.31 3.71 -8.92
CA GLN A 153 -16.56 3.73 -8.17
C GLN A 153 -16.26 2.86 -6.95
N LEU A 154 -15.81 3.50 -5.87
CA LEU A 154 -15.71 2.88 -4.56
C LEU A 154 -17.10 2.34 -4.23
N ARG A 155 -17.31 1.06 -4.48
CA ARG A 155 -18.36 0.30 -3.80
C ARG A 155 -17.91 0.23 -2.36
N ASP A 156 -18.46 1.14 -1.57
CA ASP A 156 -18.40 1.12 -0.11
C ASP A 156 -19.27 -0.06 0.38
N ASP A 157 -18.91 -1.30 0.01
CA ASP A 157 -19.51 -2.52 0.58
C ASP A 157 -18.91 -2.75 1.97
N ARG A 158 -19.29 -1.88 2.90
CA ARG A 158 -19.25 -2.22 4.32
C ARG A 158 -20.44 -3.13 4.61
N PRO A 159 -20.24 -4.30 5.27
CA PRO A 159 -21.36 -5.12 5.69
C PRO A 159 -22.24 -4.33 6.67
N GLU A 160 -23.55 -4.32 6.40
CA GLU A 160 -24.58 -3.77 7.28
C GLU A 160 -24.43 -4.38 8.69
N SER A 161 -23.96 -3.56 9.63
CA SER A 161 -24.09 -3.84 11.05
C SER A 161 -25.49 -3.44 11.50
N LEU A 162 -26.22 -4.40 12.05
CA LEU A 162 -27.49 -4.16 12.76
C LEU A 162 -27.30 -3.15 13.90
N LYS A 163 -28.14 -2.11 13.85
CA LYS A 163 -28.91 -1.45 14.92
C LYS A 163 -28.18 -0.90 16.17
N ASP A 164 -28.11 0.43 16.15
CA ASP A 164 -28.66 1.41 17.11
C ASP A 164 -27.67 2.51 17.57
N PRO A 165 -28.16 3.76 17.72
CA PRO A 165 -27.34 4.96 17.64
C PRO A 165 -27.08 5.54 19.02
N ASP A 166 -25.81 5.79 19.35
CA ASP A 166 -25.42 6.95 20.17
C ASP A 166 -23.89 7.12 20.23
N LYS A 167 -23.42 8.34 19.90
CA LYS A 167 -22.11 8.96 20.22
C LYS A 167 -20.83 8.32 19.65
N PHE A 168 -19.84 9.01 19.09
CA PHE A 168 -19.41 10.42 19.13
C PHE A 168 -18.40 10.64 17.97
N ILE A 169 -18.74 11.37 16.91
CA ILE A 169 -17.76 12.16 16.14
C ILE A 169 -18.43 13.50 15.83
N ARG A 170 -17.90 14.57 16.43
CA ARG A 170 -18.36 15.94 16.22
C ARG A 170 -18.16 16.32 14.75
N SER A 171 -19.26 16.64 14.09
CA SER A 171 -19.28 17.46 12.88
C SER A 171 -18.57 18.79 13.17
N THR A 172 -17.46 19.05 12.48
CA THR A 172 -16.80 20.35 12.48
C THR A 172 -17.69 21.33 11.73
N LYS A 173 -18.52 22.08 12.46
CA LYS A 173 -19.22 23.24 11.89
C LYS A 173 -18.21 24.35 11.66
N ALA A 174 -18.13 24.83 10.42
CA ALA A 174 -17.38 26.04 10.09
C ALA A 174 -17.97 27.22 10.88
N VAL A 175 -17.17 27.83 11.74
CA VAL A 175 -17.55 29.01 12.53
C VAL A 175 -17.36 30.24 11.65
N SER A 176 -18.37 31.12 11.56
CA SER A 176 -18.24 32.35 10.78
C SER A 176 -17.25 33.31 11.45
N PHE A 177 -16.59 34.17 10.66
CA PHE A 177 -15.67 35.17 11.18
C PHE A 177 -16.32 36.10 12.24
N ASN A 178 -17.61 36.39 12.09
CA ASN A 178 -18.36 37.22 13.02
C ASN A 178 -18.58 36.53 14.38
N ASP A 179 -18.80 35.22 14.39
CA ASP A 179 -18.97 34.44 15.62
C ASP A 179 -17.62 34.27 16.35
N TYR A 180 -16.54 34.10 15.60
CA TYR A 180 -15.18 34.13 16.14
C TYR A 180 -14.88 35.48 16.81
N TYR A 181 -15.12 36.60 16.11
CA TYR A 181 -14.78 37.93 16.60
C TYR A 181 -15.56 38.32 17.87
N LYS A 182 -16.86 38.01 17.94
CA LYS A 182 -17.67 38.22 19.15
C LYS A 182 -17.16 37.41 20.35
N THR A 183 -16.75 36.17 20.11
CA THR A 183 -16.22 35.31 21.18
C THR A 183 -14.86 35.80 21.67
N TRP A 184 -13.95 36.14 20.75
CA TRP A 184 -12.60 36.58 21.09
C TRP A 184 -12.56 37.95 21.79
N SER A 185 -13.37 38.91 21.33
CA SER A 185 -13.42 40.26 21.92
C SER A 185 -13.95 40.28 23.37
N GLY A 186 -14.77 39.31 23.76
CA GLY A 186 -15.24 39.15 25.15
C GLY A 186 -14.19 38.52 26.09
N ILE A 187 -13.27 37.72 25.57
CA ILE A 187 -12.24 37.01 26.36
C ILE A 187 -11.01 37.91 26.58
N ALA A 188 -10.66 38.76 25.61
CA ALA A 188 -9.46 39.58 25.64
C ALA A 188 -9.51 40.81 26.59
N THR A 189 -10.57 40.99 27.39
CA THR A 189 -10.75 42.18 28.24
C THR A 189 -10.80 41.91 29.75
N SER A 190 -10.47 40.71 30.24
CA SER A 190 -10.26 40.54 31.68
C SER A 190 -8.99 41.29 32.12
N LYS A 191 -9.18 42.39 32.86
CA LYS A 191 -8.12 43.15 33.55
C LYS A 191 -7.21 42.19 34.31
N ALA A 192 -5.89 42.37 34.17
CA ALA A 192 -4.89 41.61 34.89
C ALA A 192 -5.12 41.72 36.41
N THR A 193 -5.47 40.61 37.05
CA THR A 193 -5.51 40.46 38.51
C THR A 193 -4.12 40.70 39.09
N GLU A 194 -4.03 41.56 40.11
CA GLU A 194 -2.81 42.08 40.75
C GLU A 194 -1.96 41.05 41.54
N TYR A 195 -2.16 39.74 41.34
CA TYR A 195 -1.52 38.68 42.13
C TYR A 195 -0.09 38.30 41.71
N TYR A 196 0.47 38.92 40.67
CA TYR A 196 1.86 38.73 40.25
C TYR A 196 2.64 40.05 40.22
N ARG A 197 2.77 40.72 41.37
CA ARG A 197 3.85 41.69 41.60
C ARG A 197 4.69 41.24 42.80
N SER A 198 5.54 40.26 42.56
CA SER A 198 6.70 40.01 43.43
C SER A 198 7.95 40.56 42.73
N PRO A 199 8.67 41.52 43.31
CA PRO A 199 9.85 42.12 42.69
C PRO A 199 11.02 41.12 42.63
N CYS A 200 11.67 41.01 41.46
CA CYS A 200 12.98 40.37 41.34
C CYS A 200 14.00 41.13 42.20
N LYS A 201 14.54 40.49 43.25
CA LYS A 201 15.76 40.99 43.91
C LYS A 201 16.98 40.58 43.08
N SER A 202 17.72 41.59 42.60
CA SER A 202 19.02 41.46 41.94
C SER A 202 20.14 41.15 42.95
N PRO A 203 21.29 40.60 42.49
CA PRO A 203 22.38 40.13 43.34
C PRO A 203 23.23 41.29 43.85
N GLY A 204 23.49 41.33 45.16
CA GLY A 204 24.27 42.37 45.83
C GLY A 204 25.51 41.82 46.52
N LEU A 205 26.66 42.25 46.00
CA LEU A 205 28.01 42.26 46.56
C LEU A 205 28.05 42.79 48.02
N GLN A 206 28.79 42.17 48.94
CA GLN A 206 30.01 42.73 49.58
C GLN A 206 30.52 41.92 50.79
N SER A 207 31.85 41.96 50.86
CA SER A 207 32.83 41.57 51.88
C SER A 207 32.55 42.02 53.31
N SER A 208 32.96 41.20 54.28
CA SER A 208 33.92 41.53 55.35
C SER A 208 34.48 40.24 55.96
#